data_AF-F8IH60-F1
#
_entry.id   AF-F8IH60-F1
#
_cell.length_a   1.000
_cell.length_b   1.000
_cell.length_c   1.000
_cell.angle_alpha   90.00
_cell.angle_beta   90.00
_cell.angle_gamma   90.00
#
_symmetry.space_group_name_H-M   'P 1'
#
loop_
_entity.id
_entity.type
_entity.pdbx_description
1 polymer ?
#
loop_
_entity_poly.entity_id
_entity_poly.type
_entity_poly.pdbx_seq_one_letter_code
_entity_poly.pdbx_strand_id
1 'polypeptide(L)'
;MELLRIEGGVPLTGEVRVAGAKNAALPILAATVMVAGRSVIKNVPDLEDVRVMLEILKSLGAKVSMSAGTVTVDASTLSSTQVPSHLMQKMRSPMRRELLIATA
;
A
#
# COMPACT_ATOMS: atom_id res chain seq x y z
N MET A 1 7.52 10.57 -22.05
CA MET A 1 6.33 9.70 -22.07
C MET A 1 6.81 8.31 -22.41
N GLU A 2 6.47 7.30 -21.60
CA GLU A 2 6.70 5.90 -21.95
C GLU A 2 5.53 5.40 -22.81
N LEU A 3 5.84 4.56 -23.80
CA LEU A 3 4.85 4.03 -24.73
C LEU A 3 5.07 2.53 -24.88
N LEU A 4 4.00 1.75 -24.69
CA LEU A 4 4.01 0.31 -24.94
C LEU A 4 3.49 0.05 -26.34
N ARG A 5 4.35 -0.42 -27.25
CA ARG A 5 3.96 -0.89 -28.58
C ARG A 5 3.74 -2.40 -28.51
N ILE A 6 2.50 -2.83 -28.73
CA ILE A 6 2.10 -4.23 -28.67
C ILE A 6 1.85 -4.73 -30.10
N GLU A 7 2.49 -5.83 -30.47
CA GLU A 7 2.24 -6.53 -31.73
C GLU A 7 1.44 -7.80 -31.44
N GLY A 8 0.24 -7.88 -32.01
CA GLY A 8 -0.68 -9.00 -31.79
C GLY A 8 -0.40 -10.21 -32.69
N GLY A 9 -1.29 -11.21 -32.63
CA GLY A 9 -1.27 -12.38 -33.53
C GLY A 9 -0.64 -13.64 -32.94
N VAL A 10 -0.06 -13.59 -31.74
CA VAL A 10 0.54 -14.73 -31.05
C VAL A 10 -0.28 -15.08 -29.81
N PRO A 11 -0.87 -16.29 -29.71
CA PRO A 11 -1.50 -16.76 -28.48
C PRO A 11 -0.49 -16.85 -27.32
N LEU A 12 -0.88 -16.39 -26.14
CA LEU A 12 -0.06 -16.54 -24.93
C LEU A 12 -0.11 -17.99 -24.44
N THR A 13 1.06 -18.58 -24.17
CA THR A 13 1.19 -19.91 -23.57
C THR A 13 2.22 -19.86 -22.44
N GLY A 14 1.92 -20.50 -21.31
CA GLY A 14 2.78 -20.52 -20.12
C GLY A 14 2.01 -20.26 -18.82
N GLU A 15 2.76 -20.11 -17.73
CA GLU A 15 2.24 -19.86 -16.39
C GLU A 15 2.76 -18.53 -15.85
N VAL A 16 1.93 -17.82 -15.08
CA VAL A 16 2.31 -16.59 -14.39
C VAL A 16 1.93 -16.67 -12.93
N ARG A 17 2.82 -16.21 -12.05
CA ARG A 17 2.51 -16.09 -10.63
C ARG A 17 1.73 -14.81 -10.38
N VAL A 18 0.52 -14.95 -9.85
CA VAL A 18 -0.31 -13.81 -9.48
C VAL A 18 0.22 -13.19 -8.19
N ALA A 19 0.53 -11.90 -8.22
CA ALA A 19 0.90 -11.14 -7.03
C ALA A 19 -0.31 -10.93 -6.10
N GLY A 20 -0.07 -10.56 -4.85
CA GLY A 20 -1.15 -10.22 -3.93
C GLY A 20 -2.06 -9.10 -4.42
N ALA A 21 -3.30 -9.10 -3.93
CA ALA A 21 -4.31 -8.15 -4.35
C ALA A 21 -4.11 -6.78 -3.69
N LYS A 22 -3.76 -5.76 -4.48
CA LYS A 22 -3.62 -4.37 -4.03
C LYS A 22 -4.82 -3.89 -3.22
N ASN A 23 -6.03 -4.15 -3.72
CA ASN A 23 -7.26 -3.66 -3.11
C ASN A 23 -7.61 -4.37 -1.78
N ALA A 24 -7.00 -5.53 -1.51
CA ALA A 24 -7.05 -6.15 -0.19
C ALA A 24 -5.93 -5.64 0.71
N ALA A 25 -4.72 -5.47 0.16
CA ALA A 25 -3.54 -5.05 0.92
C ALA A 25 -3.70 -3.64 1.51
N LEU A 26 -4.24 -2.67 0.77
CA LEU A 26 -4.34 -1.29 1.27
C LEU A 26 -5.21 -1.18 2.53
N PRO A 27 -6.46 -1.72 2.59
CA PRO A 27 -7.28 -1.68 3.81
C PRO A 27 -6.63 -2.40 4.98
N ILE A 28 -5.98 -3.54 4.72
CA ILE A 28 -5.25 -4.30 5.76
C ILE A 28 -4.13 -3.44 6.34
N LEU A 29 -3.35 -2.75 5.48
CA LEU A 29 -2.29 -1.86 5.93
C LEU A 29 -2.83 -0.69 6.74
N ALA A 30 -3.97 -0.09 6.37
CA ALA A 30 -4.58 0.96 7.18
C ALA A 30 -5.05 0.44 8.53
N ALA A 31 -5.65 -0.75 8.59
CA ALA A 31 -6.13 -1.36 9.84
C ALA A 31 -5.00 -1.61 10.86
N THR A 32 -3.74 -1.68 10.43
CA THR A 32 -2.60 -1.84 11.35
C THR A 32 -2.49 -0.72 12.39
N VAL A 33 -3.01 0.48 12.09
CA VAL A 33 -3.00 1.60 13.04
C VAL A 33 -3.90 1.35 14.26
N MET A 34 -4.85 0.42 14.15
CA MET A 34 -5.78 0.07 15.24
C MET A 34 -5.17 -0.90 16.26
N VAL A 35 -4.00 -1.48 15.96
CA VAL A 35 -3.34 -2.46 16.82
C VAL A 35 -2.10 -1.83 17.43
N ALA A 36 -2.07 -1.69 18.76
CA ALA A 36 -0.87 -1.30 19.46
C ALA A 36 0.19 -2.42 19.33
N GLY A 37 1.21 -2.21 18.50
CA GLY A 37 2.33 -3.12 18.32
C GLY A 37 2.62 -3.46 16.86
N ARG A 38 3.23 -4.64 16.66
CA ARG A 38 3.75 -5.09 15.36
C ARG A 38 2.76 -5.98 14.61
N SER A 39 2.41 -5.55 13.40
CA SER A 39 1.67 -6.32 12.40
C SER A 39 2.58 -6.77 11.25
N VAL A 40 2.43 -8.01 10.77
CA VAL A 40 3.20 -8.58 9.66
C VAL A 40 2.26 -9.07 8.56
N ILE A 41 2.29 -8.43 7.40
CA ILE A 41 1.43 -8.71 6.25
C ILE A 41 2.29 -9.33 5.16
N LYS A 42 1.93 -10.53 4.73
CA LYS A 42 2.63 -11.26 3.65
C LYS A 42 1.88 -11.12 2.33
N ASN A 43 2.58 -11.41 1.23
CA ASN A 43 2.05 -11.35 -0.13
C ASN A 43 1.49 -9.95 -0.48
N VAL A 44 2.21 -8.90 -0.11
CA VAL A 44 1.89 -7.52 -0.47
C VAL A 44 2.56 -7.20 -1.81
N PRO A 45 1.82 -6.72 -2.83
CA PRO A 45 2.42 -6.37 -4.11
C PRO A 45 3.20 -5.05 -4.01
N ASP A 46 4.36 -4.98 -4.66
CA ASP A 46 5.16 -3.77 -4.69
C ASP A 46 4.67 -2.81 -5.80
N LEU A 47 3.62 -2.06 -5.48
CA LEU A 47 2.96 -1.11 -6.37
C LEU A 47 3.01 0.29 -5.80
N GLU A 48 2.89 1.30 -6.67
CA GLU A 48 2.96 2.71 -6.26
C GLU A 48 1.96 3.08 -5.15
N ASP A 49 0.69 2.66 -5.26
CA ASP A 49 -0.30 2.94 -4.22
C ASP A 49 0.08 2.29 -2.87
N VAL A 50 0.72 1.11 -2.88
CA VAL A 50 1.21 0.46 -1.66
C VAL A 50 2.35 1.27 -1.07
N ARG A 51 3.33 1.68 -1.88
CA ARG A 51 4.45 2.53 -1.43
C ARG A 51 3.94 3.83 -0.81
N VAL A 52 2.99 4.50 -1.45
CA VAL A 52 2.34 5.70 -0.89
C VAL A 52 1.66 5.39 0.44
N MET A 53 0.95 4.26 0.57
CA MET A 53 0.36 3.84 1.85
C MET A 53 1.41 3.63 2.95
N LEU A 54 2.56 3.04 2.63
CA LEU A 54 3.66 2.88 3.59
C LEU A 54 4.23 4.22 4.03
N GLU A 55 4.38 5.18 3.11
CA GLU A 55 4.80 6.55 3.45
C GLU A 55 3.77 7.27 4.32
N ILE A 56 2.47 7.04 4.08
CA ILE A 56 1.42 7.57 4.95
C ILE A 56 1.57 7.00 6.37
N LEU A 57 1.70 5.67 6.51
CA LEU A 57 1.90 5.05 7.83
C LEU A 57 3.14 5.60 8.55
N LYS A 58 4.25 5.80 7.83
CA LYS A 58 5.45 6.44 8.39
C LYS A 58 5.17 7.89 8.84
N SER A 59 4.44 8.67 8.06
CA SER A 59 4.08 10.06 8.42
C SER A 59 3.20 10.17 9.66
N LEU A 60 2.45 9.10 9.98
CA LEU A 60 1.67 8.98 11.21
C LEU A 60 2.54 8.58 12.42
N GLY A 61 3.81 8.23 12.21
CA GLY A 61 4.76 7.83 13.25
C GLY A 61 5.00 6.32 13.34
N ALA A 62 4.40 5.49 12.48
CA ALA A 62 4.64 4.05 12.49
C ALA A 62 6.03 3.69 11.93
N LYS A 63 6.66 2.64 12.47
CA LYS A 63 7.87 2.08 11.87
C LYS A 63 7.47 1.04 10.84
N VAL A 64 7.86 1.26 9.59
CA VAL A 64 7.43 0.44 8.45
C VAL A 64 8.63 -0.07 7.67
N SER A 65 8.63 -1.37 7.35
CA SER A 65 9.63 -2.00 6.49
C SER A 65 8.95 -2.96 5.51
N MET A 66 9.46 -3.02 4.28
CA MET A 66 9.00 -3.96 3.26
C MET A 66 10.19 -4.75 2.71
N SER A 67 10.06 -6.08 2.64
CA SER A 67 11.05 -6.96 2.04
C SER A 67 10.37 -8.19 1.46
N ALA A 68 10.70 -8.55 0.21
CA ALA A 68 10.21 -9.75 -0.47
C ALA A 68 8.68 -9.96 -0.37
N GLY A 69 7.89 -8.90 -0.59
CA GLY A 69 6.44 -8.94 -0.50
C GLY A 69 5.88 -9.12 0.93
N THR A 70 6.70 -8.92 1.95
CA THR A 70 6.28 -8.88 3.35
C THR A 70 6.44 -7.46 3.88
N VAL A 71 5.36 -6.90 4.43
CA VAL A 71 5.36 -5.60 5.10
C VAL A 71 5.24 -5.82 6.60
N THR A 72 6.11 -5.17 7.36
CA THR A 72 6.01 -5.07 8.82
C THR A 72 5.66 -3.63 9.18
N VAL A 73 4.62 -3.47 9.98
CA VAL A 73 4.19 -2.17 10.53
C VAL A 73 4.21 -2.27 12.04
N ASP A 74 4.94 -1.37 12.70
CA ASP A 74 4.88 -1.18 14.14
C ASP A 74 4.18 0.13 14.46
N ALA A 75 2.95 0.03 14.95
CA ALA A 75 2.08 1.15 15.28
C ALA A 75 2.23 1.60 16.75
N SER A 76 3.16 1.01 17.53
CA SER A 76 3.38 1.41 18.93
C SER A 76 3.94 2.83 19.08
N THR A 77 4.45 3.42 18.00
CA THR A 77 5.08 4.76 17.99
C THR A 77 4.26 5.80 17.22
N LEU A 78 2.98 5.53 16.95
CA LEU A 78 2.09 6.51 16.32
C LEU A 78 2.06 7.81 17.13
N SER A 79 2.21 8.93 16.44
CA SER A 79 2.35 10.26 17.04
C SER A 79 1.55 11.34 16.32
N SER A 80 0.90 10.99 15.21
CA SER A 80 0.09 11.91 14.41
C SER A 80 -1.14 11.19 13.87
N THR A 81 -2.23 11.94 13.72
CA THR A 81 -3.45 11.52 13.02
C THR A 81 -3.62 12.23 11.68
N GLN A 82 -2.70 13.13 11.31
CA GLN A 82 -2.82 13.91 10.08
C GLN A 82 -1.99 13.29 8.96
N VAL A 83 -2.65 13.02 7.83
CA VAL A 83 -2.00 12.56 6.61
C VAL A 83 -1.64 13.76 5.73
N PRO A 84 -0.36 13.90 5.30
CA PRO A 84 0.05 14.97 4.41
C PRO A 84 -0.74 14.99 3.09
N SER A 85 -1.25 16.16 2.72
CA SER A 85 -2.10 16.34 1.52
C SER A 85 -1.43 15.89 0.22
N HIS A 86 -0.11 16.08 0.08
CA HIS A 86 0.64 15.65 -1.09
C HIS A 86 0.69 14.11 -1.24
N LEU A 87 0.65 13.35 -0.14
CA LEU A 87 0.56 11.88 -0.18
C LEU A 87 -0.85 11.44 -0.57
N MET A 88 -1.89 12.14 -0.07
CA MET A 88 -3.27 11.90 -0.46
C MET A 88 -3.50 12.15 -1.96
N GLN A 89 -2.83 13.13 -2.55
CA GLN A 89 -2.91 13.40 -4.00
C GLN A 89 -2.21 12.33 -4.84
N LYS A 90 -1.15 11.69 -4.32
CA LYS A 90 -0.45 10.59 -4.99
C LYS A 90 -1.23 9.27 -4.97
N MET A 91 -2.09 9.06 -3.97
CA MET A 91 -2.93 7.88 -3.86
C MET A 91 -3.99 7.88 -4.97
N ARG A 92 -3.90 6.94 -5.93
CA ARG A 92 -4.87 6.83 -7.03
C ARG A 92 -5.94 5.76 -6.77
N SER A 93 -5.77 4.99 -5.70
CA SER A 93 -6.71 3.97 -5.25
C SER A 93 -8.06 4.57 -4.76
N PRO A 94 -9.20 3.87 -4.96
CA PRO A 94 -10.50 4.26 -4.40
C PRO A 94 -10.46 4.48 -2.87
N MET A 95 -9.60 3.72 -2.19
CA MET A 95 -9.36 3.80 -0.75
C MET A 95 -8.91 5.19 -0.26
N ARG A 96 -8.39 6.05 -1.14
CA ARG A 96 -8.06 7.44 -0.80
C ARG A 96 -9.21 8.15 -0.06
N ARG A 97 -10.48 7.87 -0.41
CA ARG A 97 -11.64 8.49 0.23
C ARG A 97 -11.87 8.00 1.66
N GLU A 98 -11.55 6.75 1.94
CA GLU A 98 -11.76 6.12 3.26
C GLU A 98 -10.69 6.58 4.26
N LEU A 99 -9.46 6.83 3.79
CA LEU A 99 -8.39 7.37 4.64
C LEU A 99 -8.73 8.74 5.24
N LEU A 100 -9.50 9.56 4.52
CA LEU A 100 -9.96 10.88 4.98
C LEU A 100 -10.91 10.79 6.18
N ILE A 101 -11.64 9.68 6.33
CA ILE A 101 -12.66 9.51 7.38
C ILE A 101 -12.01 9.07 8.69
N ALA A 102 -10.89 8.34 8.65
CA ALA A 102 -10.19 7.86 9.85
C ALA A 102 -9.37 8.93 10.57
N THR A 103 -9.25 10.13 9.99
CA THR A 103 -8.43 11.25 10.52
C THR A 103 -9.25 12.44 11.01
N ALA A 104 -10.59 12.33 10.99
CA ALA A 104 -11.54 13.33 11.49
C ALA A 104 -12.21 12.83 12.77
#